data_AF-A0A358EPV5-F1
#
_entry.id   AF-A0A358EPV5-F1
#
_cell.length_a   1.000
_cell.length_b   1.000
_cell.length_c   1.000
_cell.angle_alpha   90.00
_cell.angle_beta   90.00
_cell.angle_gamma   90.00
#
_symmetry.space_group_name_H-M   'P 1'
#
loop_
_entity.id
_entity.type
_entity.pdbx_description
1 polymer ?
#
loop_
_entity_poly.entity_id
_entity_poly.type
_entity_poly.pdbx_seq_one_letter_code
_entity_poly.pdbx_strand_id
1 'polypeptide(L)'
;MNKIWILLMAAVLSFNAQAADKKTKKAKGNGAYAKLMTELKLTAEQKPKFQALQKEQKEFMAKQKNRTAEEKKTAGKPFYQARNTKLKELLTEDQLKVWWKYQAQQKAAREKKAQEK
;
A
#
# COMPACT_ATOMS: atom_id res chain seq x y z
N MET A 1 12.12 44.53 -19.59
CA MET A 1 11.02 45.50 -19.82
C MET A 1 9.75 44.66 -19.80
N ASN A 2 8.76 44.79 -18.91
CA ASN A 2 8.36 45.83 -17.99
C ASN A 2 8.11 45.26 -16.59
N LYS A 3 8.30 46.13 -15.61
CA LYS A 3 8.14 45.93 -14.18
C LYS A 3 6.71 46.33 -13.81
N ILE A 4 5.96 45.48 -13.12
CA ILE A 4 4.77 45.91 -12.37
C ILE A 4 5.08 45.67 -10.90
N TRP A 5 5.33 46.78 -10.21
CA TRP A 5 5.51 46.90 -8.78
C TRP A 5 4.16 47.28 -8.15
N ILE A 6 3.88 46.66 -7.00
CA ILE A 6 3.14 47.19 -5.83
C ILE A 6 1.61 47.25 -5.97
N LEU A 7 0.92 46.50 -5.10
CA LEU A 7 0.26 47.11 -3.94
C LEU A 7 -0.04 46.05 -2.86
N LEU A 8 0.46 46.36 -1.66
CA LEU A 8 0.13 45.72 -0.40
C LEU A 8 -1.39 45.71 -0.18
N MET A 9 -1.93 44.57 0.25
CA MET A 9 -3.08 44.58 1.14
C MET A 9 -2.71 43.91 2.46
N ALA A 10 -2.97 44.66 3.51
CA ALA A 10 -2.71 44.37 4.90
C ALA A 10 -3.41 43.09 5.37
N ALA A 11 -2.78 42.44 6.35
CA ALA A 11 -3.36 41.36 7.12
C ALA A 11 -4.67 41.82 7.78
N VAL A 12 -5.75 41.07 7.56
CA VAL A 12 -6.83 40.92 8.53
C VAL A 12 -6.82 39.48 8.99
N LEU A 13 -6.19 39.26 10.14
CA LEU A 13 -6.39 38.10 10.97
C LEU A 13 -7.80 38.20 11.58
N SER A 14 -8.81 37.67 10.92
CA SER A 14 -10.05 37.31 11.60
C SER A 14 -10.01 35.81 11.89
N PHE A 15 -9.76 35.50 13.16
CA PHE A 15 -9.97 34.20 13.77
C PHE A 15 -11.37 33.68 13.41
N ASN A 16 -11.43 32.68 12.54
CA ASN A 16 -12.58 31.79 12.47
C ASN A 16 -12.25 30.52 13.25
N ALA A 17 -12.25 30.67 14.58
CA ALA A 17 -12.14 29.58 15.53
C ALA A 17 -13.54 29.12 15.92
N GLN A 18 -14.19 28.31 15.08
CA GLN A 18 -15.14 27.27 15.52
C GLN A 18 -15.72 26.49 14.34
N ALA A 19 -15.01 25.43 13.97
CA ALA A 19 -15.64 24.15 13.72
C ALA A 19 -14.56 23.10 13.92
N ALA A 20 -14.67 22.40 15.05
CA ALA A 20 -13.85 21.27 15.40
C ALA A 20 -14.02 20.17 14.35
N ASP A 21 -13.20 20.19 13.32
CA ASP A 21 -12.85 18.98 12.59
C ASP A 21 -11.33 18.98 12.46
N LYS A 22 -10.67 18.70 13.60
CA LYS A 22 -9.39 18.01 13.60
C LYS A 22 -9.63 16.62 12.97
N LYS A 23 -9.94 16.57 11.68
CA LYS A 23 -9.47 15.50 10.82
C LYS A 23 -7.97 15.70 10.75
N THR A 24 -7.31 15.28 11.83
CA THR A 24 -6.02 14.62 11.72
C THR A 24 -6.08 13.89 10.39
N LYS A 25 -5.29 14.35 9.41
CA LYS A 25 -4.97 13.54 8.24
C LYS A 25 -4.35 12.29 8.85
N LYS A 26 -5.17 11.28 9.20
CA LYS A 26 -4.71 9.95 9.57
C LYS A 26 -3.73 9.63 8.48
N ALA A 27 -2.45 9.48 8.83
CA ALA A 27 -1.37 9.21 7.89
C ALA A 27 -1.88 8.14 6.91
N LYS A 28 -2.25 8.60 5.70
CA LYS A 28 -3.15 7.84 4.84
C LYS A 28 -2.28 6.82 4.13
N GLY A 29 -2.15 5.67 4.75
CA GLY A 29 -1.47 4.50 4.21
C GLY A 29 -0.01 4.43 4.62
N ASN A 30 0.29 3.57 5.59
CA ASN A 30 1.34 2.54 5.49
C ASN A 30 1.70 1.91 6.84
N GLY A 31 1.04 2.20 7.96
CA GLY A 31 1.41 1.63 9.26
C GLY A 31 1.60 0.10 9.24
N ALA A 32 0.64 -0.65 8.68
CA ALA A 32 0.73 -2.11 8.62
C ALA A 32 1.86 -2.61 7.70
N TYR A 33 2.11 -1.94 6.56
CA TYR A 33 3.17 -2.34 5.64
C TYR A 33 4.56 -1.93 6.14
N ALA A 34 4.69 -0.74 6.74
CA ALA A 34 5.92 -0.30 7.40
C ALA A 34 6.27 -1.22 8.58
N LYS A 35 5.27 -1.62 9.36
CA LYS A 35 5.42 -2.63 10.42
C LYS A 35 5.89 -3.96 9.84
N LEU A 36 5.27 -4.45 8.76
CA LEU A 36 5.72 -5.66 8.05
C LEU A 36 7.18 -5.56 7.60
N MET A 37 7.61 -4.43 7.02
CA MET A 37 9.01 -4.28 6.56
C MET A 37 10.00 -4.32 7.73
N THR A 38 9.58 -3.82 8.89
CA THR A 38 10.36 -3.86 10.13
C THR A 38 10.43 -5.28 10.70
N GLU A 39 9.31 -6.02 10.68
CA GLU A 39 9.23 -7.40 11.18
C GLU A 39 9.93 -8.42 10.27
N LEU A 40 9.88 -8.23 8.95
CA LEU A 40 10.56 -9.11 7.99
C LEU A 40 12.08 -9.01 8.08
N LYS A 41 12.64 -7.89 8.58
CA LYS A 41 14.09 -7.68 8.72
C LYS A 41 14.87 -8.16 7.49
N LEU A 42 14.41 -7.77 6.31
CA LEU A 42 15.00 -8.21 5.04
C LEU A 42 16.47 -7.78 4.96
N THR A 43 17.34 -8.68 4.52
CA THR A 43 18.74 -8.33 4.26
C THR A 43 18.84 -7.31 3.11
N ALA A 44 20.01 -6.68 2.98
CA ALA A 44 20.29 -5.75 1.88
C ALA A 44 20.09 -6.40 0.50
N GLU A 45 20.35 -7.70 0.39
CA GLU A 45 20.16 -8.47 -0.85
C GLU A 45 18.71 -8.90 -1.08
N GLN A 46 17.97 -9.21 0.00
CA GLN A 46 16.58 -9.63 -0.09
C GLN A 46 15.65 -8.46 -0.40
N LYS A 47 15.90 -7.29 0.18
CA LYS A 47 15.05 -6.11 0.08
C LYS A 47 14.74 -5.68 -1.36
N PRO A 48 15.71 -5.51 -2.28
CA PRO A 48 15.40 -5.12 -3.66
C PRO A 48 14.61 -6.20 -4.41
N LYS A 49 14.93 -7.49 -4.20
CA LYS A 49 14.19 -8.61 -4.80
C LYS A 49 12.75 -8.65 -4.30
N PHE A 50 12.54 -8.42 -3.01
CA PHE A 50 11.22 -8.38 -2.41
C PHE A 50 10.40 -7.19 -2.93
N GLN A 51 11.02 -6.02 -3.08
CA GLN A 51 10.38 -4.85 -3.66
C GLN A 51 9.98 -5.08 -5.12
N ALA A 52 10.82 -5.76 -5.91
CA ALA A 52 10.47 -6.17 -7.27
C ALA A 52 9.22 -7.06 -7.28
N LEU A 53 9.12 -8.04 -6.38
CA LEU A 53 7.91 -8.89 -6.25
C LEU A 53 6.65 -8.10 -5.87
N GLN A 54 6.78 -7.02 -5.10
CA GLN A 54 5.64 -6.14 -4.81
C GLN A 54 5.22 -5.32 -6.03
N LYS A 55 6.21 -4.85 -6.82
CA LYS A 55 5.95 -4.13 -8.07
C LYS A 55 5.27 -5.02 -9.10
N GLU A 56 5.77 -6.25 -9.31
CA GLU A 56 5.15 -7.26 -10.16
C GLU A 56 3.68 -7.50 -9.77
N GLN A 57 3.40 -7.65 -8.47
CA GLN A 57 2.03 -7.81 -7.98
C GLN A 57 1.15 -6.59 -8.24
N LYS A 58 1.68 -5.37 -8.05
CA LYS A 58 0.93 -4.14 -8.31
C LYS A 58 0.55 -4.01 -9.78
N GLU A 59 1.50 -4.30 -10.68
CA GLU A 59 1.27 -4.28 -12.13
C GLU A 59 0.27 -5.36 -12.55
N PHE A 60 0.40 -6.57 -12.00
CA PHE A 60 -0.57 -7.63 -12.23
C PHE A 60 -1.97 -7.24 -11.79
N MET A 61 -2.12 -6.67 -10.58
CA MET A 61 -3.40 -6.16 -10.08
C MET A 61 -3.97 -5.03 -10.93
N ALA A 62 -3.11 -4.15 -11.48
CA ALA A 62 -3.55 -3.11 -12.41
C ALA A 62 -4.12 -3.71 -13.70
N LYS A 63 -3.43 -4.69 -14.30
CA LYS A 63 -3.92 -5.42 -15.48
C LYS A 63 -5.23 -6.16 -15.21
N GLN A 64 -5.38 -6.70 -14.00
CA GLN A 64 -6.61 -7.39 -13.61
C GLN A 64 -7.82 -6.44 -13.55
N LYS A 65 -7.67 -5.13 -13.35
CA LYS A 65 -8.83 -4.23 -13.27
C LYS A 65 -9.71 -4.24 -14.53
N ASN A 66 -9.09 -4.45 -15.70
CA ASN A 66 -9.76 -4.41 -17.00
C ASN A 66 -10.28 -5.79 -17.45
N ARG A 67 -10.07 -6.83 -16.65
CA ARG A 67 -10.44 -8.21 -17.00
C ARG A 67 -11.79 -8.63 -16.44
N THR A 68 -12.45 -9.55 -17.11
CA THR A 68 -13.65 -10.23 -16.62
C THR A 68 -13.32 -11.11 -15.40
N ALA A 69 -14.35 -11.58 -14.69
CA ALA A 69 -14.17 -12.46 -13.53
C ALA A 69 -13.48 -13.79 -13.92
N GLU A 70 -13.80 -14.33 -15.10
CA GLU A 70 -13.24 -15.58 -15.60
C GLU A 70 -11.76 -15.41 -15.99
N GLU A 71 -11.44 -14.35 -16.75
CA GLU A 71 -10.05 -14.01 -17.09
C GLU A 71 -9.19 -13.76 -15.85
N LYS A 72 -9.78 -13.11 -14.83
CA LYS A 72 -9.12 -12.91 -13.52
C LYS A 72 -8.76 -14.24 -12.87
N LYS A 73 -9.66 -15.21 -12.88
CA LYS A 73 -9.45 -16.54 -12.30
C LYS A 73 -8.36 -17.30 -13.06
N THR A 74 -8.45 -17.32 -14.39
CA THR A 74 -7.51 -18.04 -15.27
C THR A 74 -6.10 -17.47 -15.17
N ALA A 75 -5.93 -16.14 -15.22
CA ALA A 75 -4.62 -15.52 -15.11
C ALA A 75 -4.11 -15.44 -13.65
N GLY A 76 -5.01 -15.45 -12.67
CA GLY A 76 -4.72 -15.33 -11.24
C GLY A 76 -3.92 -16.49 -10.70
N LYS A 77 -4.42 -17.72 -10.87
CA LYS A 77 -3.83 -18.94 -10.31
C LYS A 77 -2.33 -19.10 -10.65
N PRO A 78 -1.90 -19.07 -11.93
CA PRO A 78 -0.48 -19.26 -12.27
C PRO A 78 0.40 -18.14 -11.72
N PHE A 79 -0.07 -16.89 -11.75
CA PHE A 79 0.68 -15.76 -11.21
C PHE A 79 0.96 -15.92 -9.71
N TYR A 80 -0.07 -16.26 -8.92
CA TYR A 80 0.09 -16.40 -7.48
C TYR A 80 0.94 -17.60 -7.10
N GLN A 81 0.87 -18.71 -7.85
CA GLN A 81 1.75 -19.86 -7.66
C GLN A 81 3.21 -19.49 -7.88
N ALA A 82 3.54 -18.88 -9.04
CA ALA A 82 4.89 -18.45 -9.35
C ALA A 82 5.43 -17.46 -8.32
N ARG A 83 4.61 -16.47 -7.91
CA ARG A 83 5.00 -15.50 -6.89
C ARG A 83 5.25 -16.14 -5.53
N ASN A 84 4.46 -17.15 -5.15
CA ASN A 84 4.64 -17.86 -3.88
C ASN A 84 5.95 -18.65 -3.88
N THR A 85 6.32 -19.28 -5.01
CA THR A 85 7.62 -19.94 -5.18
C THR A 85 8.75 -18.94 -5.00
N LYS A 86 8.74 -17.82 -5.74
CA LYS A 86 9.76 -16.76 -5.61
C LYS A 86 9.89 -16.24 -4.17
N LEU A 87 8.78 -16.13 -3.43
CA LEU A 87 8.81 -15.71 -2.02
C LEU A 87 9.44 -16.75 -1.11
N LYS A 88 9.17 -18.05 -1.33
CA LYS A 88 9.77 -19.13 -0.55
C LYS A 88 11.27 -19.26 -0.78
N GLU A 89 11.73 -18.99 -1.98
CA GLU A 89 13.16 -18.96 -2.32
C GLU A 89 13.85 -17.71 -1.75
N LEU A 90 13.13 -16.58 -1.68
CA LEU A 90 13.70 -15.31 -1.25
C LEU A 90 13.78 -15.16 0.27
N LEU A 91 12.77 -15.64 0.99
CA LEU A 91 12.58 -15.42 2.42
C LEU A 91 12.98 -16.67 3.22
N THR A 92 13.50 -16.46 4.42
CA THR A 92 13.69 -17.57 5.38
C THR A 92 12.34 -18.05 5.91
N GLU A 93 12.31 -19.22 6.55
CA GLU A 93 11.08 -19.76 7.13
C GLU A 93 10.41 -18.81 8.13
N ASP A 94 11.19 -18.14 8.97
CA ASP A 94 10.65 -17.20 9.96
C ASP A 94 10.10 -15.93 9.29
N GLN A 95 10.77 -15.44 8.24
CA GLN A 95 10.28 -14.33 7.43
C GLN A 95 8.98 -14.71 6.68
N LEU A 96 8.87 -15.95 6.20
CA LEU A 96 7.66 -16.47 5.58
C LEU A 96 6.48 -16.52 6.56
N LYS A 97 6.70 -16.94 7.81
CA LYS A 97 5.65 -16.91 8.86
C LYS A 97 5.11 -15.50 9.07
N VAL A 98 6.01 -14.50 9.16
CA VAL A 98 5.64 -13.09 9.27
C VAL A 98 4.85 -12.63 8.04
N TRP A 99 5.31 -12.97 6.83
CA TRP A 99 4.63 -12.63 5.58
C TRP A 99 3.22 -13.24 5.50
N TRP A 100 3.06 -14.52 5.83
CA TRP A 100 1.76 -15.20 5.80
C TRP A 100 0.80 -14.66 6.85
N LYS A 101 1.29 -14.37 8.06
CA LYS A 101 0.49 -13.71 9.10
C LYS A 101 -0.06 -12.37 8.61
N TYR A 102 0.78 -11.56 7.97
CA TYR A 102 0.33 -10.31 7.36
C TYR A 102 -0.70 -10.54 6.25
N GLN A 103 -0.49 -11.50 5.35
CA GLN A 103 -1.48 -11.82 4.30
C GLN A 103 -2.83 -12.23 4.88
N ALA A 104 -2.83 -13.06 5.93
CA ALA A 104 -4.05 -13.50 6.63
C ALA A 104 -4.78 -12.32 7.28
N GLN A 105 -4.08 -11.42 7.96
CA GLN A 105 -4.65 -10.20 8.53
C GLN A 105 -5.29 -9.32 7.46
N GLN A 106 -4.61 -9.14 6.32
CA GLN A 106 -5.14 -8.35 5.21
C GLN A 106 -6.37 -9.01 4.57
N LYS A 107 -6.43 -10.35 4.53
CA LYS A 107 -7.61 -11.09 4.06
C LYS A 107 -8.80 -10.90 5.01
N ALA A 108 -8.61 -11.14 6.31
CA ALA A 108 -9.65 -10.95 7.32
C ALA A 108 -10.18 -9.50 7.33
N ALA A 109 -9.30 -8.51 7.21
CA ALA A 109 -9.70 -7.10 7.13
C ALA A 109 -10.53 -6.78 5.88
N ARG A 110 -10.29 -7.46 4.74
CA ARG A 110 -11.13 -7.32 3.54
C ARG A 110 -12.48 -8.02 3.70
N GLU A 111 -12.50 -9.20 4.30
CA GLU A 111 -13.72 -9.97 4.56
C GLU A 111 -14.65 -9.24 5.51
N LYS A 112 -14.13 -8.72 6.63
CA LYS A 112 -14.91 -7.90 7.57
C LYS A 112 -15.55 -6.70 6.88
N LYS A 113 -14.77 -5.98 6.05
CA LYS A 113 -15.29 -4.85 5.26
C LYS A 113 -16.32 -5.23 4.20
N ALA A 114 -16.32 -6.48 3.73
CA ALA A 114 -17.30 -6.96 2.78
C ALA A 114 -18.61 -7.37 3.47
N GLN A 115 -18.54 -7.79 4.74
CA GLN A 115 -19.72 -8.11 5.57
C GLN A 115 -20.42 -6.86 6.13
N GLU A 116 -19.68 -5.76 6.31
CA GLU A 116 -20.21 -4.47 6.75
C GLU A 116 -20.81 -3.63 5.61
N LYS A 117 -20.77 -4.12 4.37
CA LYS A 117 -21.31 -3.47 3.17
C LYS A 117 -22.55 -4.19 2.67
#